data_AF-A0A182SUP6-F1
#
_entry.id   AF-A0A182SUP6-F1
#
_cell.length_a   1.000
_cell.length_b   1.000
_cell.length_c   1.000
_cell.angle_alpha   90.00
_cell.angle_beta   90.00
_cell.angle_gamma   90.00
#
_symmetry.space_group_name_H-M   'P 1'
#
loop_
_entity.id
_entity.type
_entity.pdbx_description
1 polymer ?
#
loop_
_entity_poly.entity_id
_entity_poly.type
_entity_poly.pdbx_seq_one_letter_code
_entity_poly.pdbx_strand_id
1 'polypeptide(L)'
;SNGGPGTTSSSNGLTEGIGGLSLAKDRKCTEKVLLTAFDTLREPVKSNSQTSGDEGIVISSSNSQGFLGCDSSNTAGTGGGSKIDAQTPNVKKRHRRMKSSGVGKNSEYDDSDGFEFYIVSLDNKQWHFEASNSEERDEWVSVIEQEIFKSLQGIESSKSKPLNPSDIASMQSIRSRVPGNGYCVDCDSPNPEWASLNLGVLMCIECSGVHRNLGSHISKVRSLGLDEWPPGHLSVMLAIGNSLANSVWEANTRGRMKPTPASSREEKEAWIRSKYEGKDFLPHFNPSPPIGQQLCEAVVRSDMKSIIILLANASNEHINSTASNRDLRTPLLLACAIGNLAISQLLIWVTSRQPKARG
;
A
#
# COMPACT_ATOMS: atom_id res chain seq x y z
N SER A 1 -3.33 -41.32 65.63
CA SER A 1 -2.15 -42.20 65.45
C SER A 1 -1.62 -41.98 64.05
N ASN A 2 -0.65 -41.06 63.93
CA ASN A 2 0.77 -41.32 63.58
C ASN A 2 0.94 -41.85 62.14
N GLY A 3 1.69 -41.24 61.23
CA GLY A 3 2.60 -40.09 61.26
C GLY A 3 3.27 -39.93 59.88
N GLY A 4 3.78 -38.74 59.55
CA GLY A 4 4.84 -38.59 58.52
C GLY A 4 6.21 -38.96 59.11
N PRO A 5 7.36 -38.47 58.59
CA PRO A 5 7.70 -37.85 57.29
C PRO A 5 9.06 -38.37 56.72
N GLY A 6 9.63 -37.73 55.70
CA GLY A 6 11.07 -37.84 55.35
C GLY A 6 11.38 -37.26 53.95
N THR A 7 11.71 -35.97 53.80
CA THR A 7 13.04 -35.32 53.86
C THR A 7 14.13 -35.98 53.00
N THR A 8 14.54 -35.29 51.92
CA THR A 8 15.96 -35.03 51.62
C THR A 8 16.12 -33.69 50.91
N SER A 9 16.67 -32.72 51.64
CA SER A 9 17.34 -31.53 51.14
C SER A 9 18.70 -31.89 50.54
N SER A 10 19.10 -31.22 49.46
CA SER A 10 20.52 -30.98 49.16
C SER A 10 20.65 -29.61 48.48
N SER A 11 21.18 -28.70 49.28
CA SER A 11 21.69 -27.37 48.98
C SER A 11 23.07 -27.44 48.31
N ASN A 12 23.35 -26.47 47.42
CA ASN A 12 24.61 -25.72 47.22
C ASN A 12 24.31 -24.73 46.07
N GLY A 13 24.34 -23.40 46.21
CA GLY A 13 25.41 -22.54 46.71
C GLY A 13 26.09 -21.87 45.50
N LEU A 14 25.56 -20.74 45.02
CA LEU A 14 26.18 -19.39 45.01
C LEU A 14 27.56 -19.26 44.32
N THR A 15 27.67 -18.47 43.24
CA THR A 15 28.22 -17.08 43.22
C THR A 15 28.56 -16.61 41.79
N GLU A 16 28.15 -15.37 41.50
CA GLU A 16 28.66 -14.30 40.61
C GLU A 16 29.66 -14.58 39.47
N GLY A 17 29.40 -13.92 38.34
CA GLY A 17 30.37 -13.74 37.24
C GLY A 17 29.84 -12.85 36.12
N ILE A 18 30.05 -11.54 36.27
CA ILE A 18 29.88 -10.49 35.25
C ILE A 18 30.75 -10.81 34.04
N GLY A 19 30.17 -10.79 32.84
CA GLY A 19 30.88 -10.95 31.57
C GLY A 19 30.16 -10.22 30.46
N GLY A 20 30.57 -8.98 30.19
CA GLY A 20 30.04 -8.15 29.12
C GLY A 20 30.30 -8.74 27.75
N LEU A 21 29.32 -8.62 26.85
CA LEU A 21 29.51 -8.79 25.42
C LEU A 21 29.56 -7.41 24.78
N SER A 22 30.78 -7.01 24.46
CA SER A 22 31.11 -5.81 23.71
C SER A 22 30.64 -5.93 22.25
N LEU A 23 30.15 -4.81 21.73
CA LEU A 23 29.85 -4.57 20.33
C LEU A 23 31.04 -4.95 19.43
N ALA A 24 30.86 -5.94 18.55
CA ALA A 24 31.64 -6.05 17.33
C ALA A 24 30.88 -5.33 16.21
N LYS A 25 31.52 -4.28 15.72
CA LYS A 25 31.12 -3.41 14.63
C LYS A 25 31.34 -4.15 13.31
N ASP A 26 30.27 -4.62 12.66
CA ASP A 26 30.34 -5.00 11.24
C ASP A 26 29.27 -4.28 10.43
N ARG A 27 29.77 -3.32 9.64
CA ARG A 27 29.08 -2.61 8.57
C ARG A 27 28.97 -3.54 7.35
N LYS A 28 27.79 -3.53 6.72
CA LYS A 28 27.35 -4.15 5.45
C LYS A 28 26.55 -5.45 5.58
N CYS A 29 25.28 -5.33 5.93
CA CYS A 29 24.28 -6.32 5.53
C CYS A 29 22.84 -5.74 5.49
N THR A 30 22.59 -4.73 4.67
CA THR A 30 21.21 -4.19 4.49
C THR A 30 20.82 -3.93 3.03
N GLU A 31 21.63 -4.35 2.06
CA GLU A 31 21.32 -4.15 0.64
C GLU A 31 20.92 -5.44 -0.11
N LYS A 32 20.89 -6.60 0.57
CA LYS A 32 20.62 -7.90 -0.06
C LYS A 32 19.28 -8.55 0.28
N VAL A 33 18.45 -7.93 1.14
CA VAL A 33 17.17 -8.55 1.58
C VAL A 33 15.99 -8.21 0.64
N LEU A 34 16.13 -7.23 -0.26
CA LEU A 34 15.07 -6.87 -1.21
C LEU A 34 15.16 -7.56 -2.57
N LEU A 35 16.26 -8.24 -2.90
CA LEU A 35 16.43 -8.89 -4.21
C LEU A 35 15.96 -10.36 -4.27
N THR A 36 15.64 -11.01 -3.15
CA THR A 36 15.33 -12.45 -3.14
C THR A 36 13.86 -12.81 -3.36
N ALA A 37 12.95 -11.82 -3.41
CA ALA A 37 11.53 -12.09 -3.64
C ALA A 37 11.09 -12.06 -5.12
N PHE A 38 11.94 -11.56 -6.03
CA PHE A 38 11.60 -11.43 -7.46
C PHE A 38 12.41 -12.34 -8.42
N ASP A 39 13.47 -12.99 -7.94
CA ASP A 39 14.34 -13.81 -8.80
C ASP A 39 13.96 -15.30 -8.90
N THR A 40 12.91 -15.76 -8.19
CA THR A 40 12.49 -17.18 -8.20
C THR A 40 11.63 -17.58 -9.42
N LEU A 41 11.63 -16.80 -10.50
CA LEU A 41 10.85 -17.09 -11.72
C LEU A 41 11.71 -17.19 -13.00
N ARG A 42 13.03 -17.30 -12.88
CA ARG A 42 13.88 -17.66 -14.03
C ARG A 42 14.23 -19.14 -13.98
N GLU A 43 13.52 -19.95 -14.78
CA GLU A 43 14.03 -21.27 -15.14
C GLU A 43 15.23 -21.14 -16.10
N PRO A 44 16.23 -22.04 -15.99
CA PRO A 44 17.40 -22.02 -16.86
C PRO A 44 17.11 -22.68 -18.21
N VAL A 45 17.27 -21.91 -19.30
CA VAL A 45 17.34 -22.46 -20.66
C VAL A 45 18.68 -23.19 -20.81
N LYS A 46 18.62 -24.49 -21.09
CA LYS A 46 19.79 -25.31 -21.43
C LYS A 46 20.36 -24.83 -22.77
N SER A 47 21.63 -24.41 -22.74
CA SER A 47 22.45 -24.08 -23.90
C SER A 47 22.82 -25.35 -24.67
N ASN A 48 22.57 -25.37 -25.98
CA ASN A 48 23.28 -26.21 -26.92
C ASN A 48 24.02 -25.30 -27.91
N SER A 49 25.32 -25.50 -28.01
CA SER A 49 26.28 -24.75 -28.83
C SER A 49 26.14 -25.04 -30.32
N GLN A 50 26.25 -24.01 -31.18
CA GLN A 50 27.01 -24.06 -32.44
C GLN A 50 27.16 -22.67 -33.11
N THR A 51 28.41 -22.19 -33.07
CA THR A 51 29.22 -21.55 -34.13
C THR A 51 28.80 -20.27 -34.89
N SER A 52 29.68 -19.26 -34.74
CA SER A 52 30.42 -18.51 -35.79
C SER A 52 29.87 -17.19 -36.37
N GLY A 53 30.79 -16.20 -36.41
CA GLY A 53 30.81 -15.04 -37.32
C GLY A 53 30.33 -13.74 -36.68
N ASP A 54 31.15 -12.93 -36.00
CA ASP A 54 32.21 -12.02 -36.50
C ASP A 54 31.69 -10.62 -36.91
N GLU A 55 32.55 -9.63 -36.67
CA GLU A 55 32.54 -8.21 -37.03
C GLU A 55 31.64 -7.26 -36.21
N GLY A 56 32.29 -6.48 -35.33
CA GLY A 56 31.75 -5.23 -34.81
C GLY A 56 32.07 -4.06 -35.72
N ILE A 57 31.36 -2.92 -35.57
CA ILE A 57 31.92 -1.56 -35.67
C ILE A 57 30.87 -0.50 -35.29
N VAL A 58 31.44 0.64 -34.92
CA VAL A 58 30.98 1.86 -34.26
C VAL A 58 29.85 2.70 -34.89
N ILE A 59 29.17 3.38 -33.97
CA ILE A 59 28.44 4.67 -33.98
C ILE A 59 28.61 5.55 -35.23
N SER A 60 27.50 6.10 -35.74
CA SER A 60 27.43 7.49 -36.26
C SER A 60 26.00 8.02 -36.32
N SER A 61 25.79 9.17 -35.66
CA SER A 61 24.69 10.10 -35.90
C SER A 61 25.01 10.98 -37.11
N SER A 62 24.05 11.20 -38.02
CA SER A 62 23.72 12.53 -38.59
C SER A 62 22.69 12.44 -39.74
N ASN A 63 21.59 13.16 -39.52
CA ASN A 63 21.05 14.25 -40.35
C ASN A 63 20.60 14.03 -41.82
N SER A 64 19.30 14.32 -42.00
CA SER A 64 18.70 15.23 -43.01
C SER A 64 18.37 14.76 -44.44
N GLN A 65 17.32 15.43 -44.96
CA GLN A 65 16.70 15.43 -46.31
C GLN A 65 15.64 14.33 -46.51
N GLY A 66 14.36 14.58 -46.82
CA GLY A 66 13.65 15.77 -47.29
C GLY A 66 13.29 15.62 -48.77
N PHE A 67 12.03 15.31 -49.13
CA PHE A 67 11.40 15.67 -50.42
C PHE A 67 9.90 15.26 -50.51
N LEU A 68 9.08 16.24 -50.96
CA LEU A 68 7.73 16.28 -51.60
C LEU A 68 6.69 15.16 -51.38
N GLY A 69 5.38 15.41 -51.26
CA GLY A 69 4.57 16.58 -51.60
C GLY A 69 3.41 16.14 -52.52
N CYS A 70 2.15 16.35 -52.12
CA CYS A 70 1.07 16.76 -53.02
C CYS A 70 -0.21 17.14 -52.24
N ASP A 71 -0.75 18.29 -52.64
CA ASP A 71 -2.02 18.89 -52.26
C ASP A 71 -3.23 18.11 -52.78
N SER A 72 -4.39 18.25 -52.14
CA SER A 72 -5.59 18.81 -52.79
C SER A 72 -6.74 19.11 -51.82
N SER A 73 -7.14 20.36 -51.95
CA SER A 73 -8.22 21.19 -51.40
C SER A 73 -9.68 20.72 -51.52
N ASN A 74 -10.52 21.20 -50.58
CA ASN A 74 -11.86 21.86 -50.70
C ASN A 74 -12.84 21.37 -49.61
N THR A 75 -13.71 22.16 -48.95
CA THR A 75 -14.04 23.60 -48.93
C THR A 75 -14.99 23.87 -47.74
N ALA A 76 -14.79 25.04 -47.09
CA ALA A 76 -15.74 26.04 -46.57
C ALA A 76 -16.84 25.73 -45.51
N GLY A 77 -16.93 26.62 -44.49
CA GLY A 77 -18.17 26.90 -43.76
C GLY A 77 -18.09 27.50 -42.33
N THR A 78 -17.66 28.76 -42.20
CA THR A 78 -18.10 29.83 -41.25
C THR A 78 -18.35 29.58 -39.74
N GLY A 79 -17.75 30.43 -38.88
CA GLY A 79 -18.30 30.80 -37.57
C GLY A 79 -17.27 31.34 -36.58
N GLY A 80 -17.33 32.64 -36.25
CA GLY A 80 -16.31 33.39 -35.51
C GLY A 80 -16.17 33.10 -34.01
N GLY A 81 -15.05 33.53 -33.43
CA GLY A 81 -14.78 33.51 -32.00
C GLY A 81 -13.39 34.05 -31.68
N SER A 82 -13.34 35.02 -30.77
CA SER A 82 -12.26 35.96 -30.48
C SER A 82 -10.88 35.38 -30.14
N LYS A 83 -9.82 36.04 -30.64
CA LYS A 83 -8.44 35.90 -30.17
C LYS A 83 -8.31 36.46 -28.75
N ILE A 84 -7.74 35.69 -27.83
CA ILE A 84 -7.28 36.14 -26.53
C ILE A 84 -5.78 35.80 -26.45
N ASP A 85 -4.93 36.81 -26.47
CA ASP A 85 -3.49 36.69 -26.32
C ASP A 85 -3.15 36.27 -24.88
N ALA A 86 -2.56 35.09 -24.71
CA ALA A 86 -1.98 34.65 -23.45
C ALA A 86 -0.47 34.99 -23.46
N GLN A 87 -0.12 36.19 -23.01
CA GLN A 87 1.26 36.55 -22.68
C GLN A 87 1.63 35.94 -21.31
N THR A 88 2.43 34.88 -21.32
CA THR A 88 3.08 34.35 -20.10
C THR A 88 4.32 35.17 -19.76
N PRO A 89 4.46 35.71 -18.53
CA PRO A 89 5.65 36.44 -18.12
C PRO A 89 6.79 35.48 -17.78
N ASN A 90 7.92 35.65 -18.48
CA ASN A 90 9.16 34.90 -18.33
C ASN A 90 9.89 35.31 -17.02
N VAL A 91 9.71 34.57 -15.92
CA VAL A 91 10.45 34.82 -14.67
C VAL A 91 11.75 34.02 -14.66
N LYS A 92 12.85 34.67 -15.05
CA LYS A 92 14.21 34.12 -14.91
C LYS A 92 14.55 33.96 -13.42
N LYS A 93 14.62 32.71 -12.92
CA LYS A 93 15.11 32.36 -11.58
C LYS A 93 16.59 32.75 -11.44
N ARG A 94 16.87 33.83 -10.72
CA ARG A 94 18.21 34.14 -10.18
C ARG A 94 18.40 33.31 -8.90
N HIS A 95 19.22 32.27 -8.97
CA HIS A 95 19.77 31.62 -7.77
C HIS A 95 20.77 32.57 -7.12
N ARG A 96 20.44 33.13 -5.95
CA ARG A 96 21.39 33.88 -5.12
C ARG A 96 21.82 32.99 -3.95
N ARG A 97 23.00 32.40 -4.06
CA ARG A 97 23.68 31.71 -2.95
C ARG A 97 24.25 32.78 -2.03
N MET A 98 23.69 32.96 -0.84
CA MET A 98 24.33 33.79 0.18
C MET A 98 25.44 32.99 0.86
N LYS A 99 26.64 33.57 0.88
CA LYS A 99 27.82 33.08 1.60
C LYS A 99 27.89 33.90 2.88
N SER A 100 27.66 33.29 4.03
CA SER A 100 27.82 33.93 5.34
C SER A 100 29.30 33.99 5.70
N SER A 101 29.83 35.20 5.81
CA SER A 101 31.12 35.49 6.44
C SER A 101 30.86 36.16 7.79
N GLY A 102 31.43 35.61 8.87
CA GLY A 102 32.01 36.39 9.98
C GLY A 102 31.12 36.81 11.17
N VAL A 103 31.11 35.95 12.21
CA VAL A 103 31.30 36.21 13.66
C VAL A 103 30.59 37.40 14.33
N GLY A 104 29.70 37.06 15.28
CA GLY A 104 29.25 37.91 16.41
C GLY A 104 28.79 37.03 17.58
N LYS A 105 29.18 37.39 18.80
CA LYS A 105 29.22 36.59 20.04
C LYS A 105 27.85 36.30 20.70
N ASN A 106 27.86 35.20 21.48
CA ASN A 106 27.00 34.84 22.62
C ASN A 106 25.49 34.74 22.39
N SER A 107 25.00 33.50 22.29
CA SER A 107 23.73 33.11 22.91
C SER A 107 23.89 31.70 23.44
N GLU A 108 23.49 31.50 24.68
CA GLU A 108 23.44 30.21 25.37
C GLU A 108 22.70 29.20 24.49
N TYR A 109 23.30 28.01 24.32
CA TYR A 109 22.65 26.88 23.67
C TYR A 109 21.54 26.38 24.60
N ASP A 110 20.32 26.86 24.35
CA ASP A 110 19.11 26.24 24.85
C ASP A 110 18.88 24.96 24.03
N ASP A 111 19.26 23.82 24.59
CA ASP A 111 19.18 22.48 23.98
C ASP A 111 17.73 21.93 24.01
N SER A 112 16.73 22.82 24.01
CA SER A 112 15.31 22.48 24.23
C SER A 112 14.46 22.43 22.94
N ASP A 113 15.02 22.68 21.75
CA ASP A 113 14.31 22.69 20.46
C ASP A 113 14.63 21.47 19.55
N GLY A 114 15.10 20.36 20.14
CA GLY A 114 15.92 19.40 19.39
C GLY A 114 15.22 18.35 18.52
N PHE A 115 13.94 18.02 18.72
CA PHE A 115 13.37 16.74 18.20
C PHE A 115 12.00 16.85 17.53
N GLU A 116 11.47 18.06 17.36
CA GLU A 116 10.17 18.31 16.73
C GLU A 116 10.30 18.72 15.26
N PHE A 117 9.27 18.44 14.45
CA PHE A 117 9.17 18.94 13.07
C PHE A 117 7.72 19.12 12.63
N TYR A 118 7.51 19.90 11.56
CA TYR A 118 6.19 20.23 11.02
C TYR A 118 6.08 19.86 9.54
N ILE A 119 4.95 19.28 9.14
CA ILE A 119 4.57 19.15 7.74
C ILE A 119 3.55 20.23 7.42
N VAL A 120 3.82 21.03 6.39
CA VAL A 120 2.91 22.10 5.94
C VAL A 120 2.46 21.79 4.52
N SER A 121 1.15 21.67 4.30
CA SER A 121 0.59 21.52 2.95
C SER A 121 0.43 22.87 2.25
N LEU A 122 0.22 22.83 0.93
CA LEU A 122 -0.02 24.02 0.09
C LEU A 122 -1.29 24.80 0.48
N ASP A 123 -2.22 24.18 1.18
CA ASP A 123 -3.41 24.81 1.74
C ASP A 123 -3.26 25.22 3.22
N ASN A 124 -2.00 25.38 3.67
CA ASN A 124 -1.62 25.84 5.02
C ASN A 124 -2.11 24.95 6.16
N LYS A 125 -2.40 23.66 5.93
CA LYS A 125 -2.59 22.73 7.04
C LYS A 125 -1.24 22.33 7.59
N GLN A 126 -1.14 22.28 8.91
CA GLN A 126 0.07 21.97 9.62
C GLN A 126 -0.13 20.72 10.46
N TRP A 127 0.82 19.81 10.39
CA TRP A 127 0.92 18.65 11.28
C TRP A 127 2.22 18.76 12.05
N HIS A 128 2.14 18.60 13.37
CA HIS A 128 3.27 18.65 14.28
C HIS A 128 3.64 17.24 14.71
N PHE A 129 4.94 16.96 14.75
CA PHE A 129 5.51 15.67 15.09
C PHE A 129 6.69 15.86 16.04
N GLU A 130 6.87 14.91 16.95
CA GLU A 130 7.97 14.86 17.91
C GLU A 130 8.62 13.48 17.81
N ALA A 131 9.95 13.44 17.64
CA ALA A 131 10.74 12.22 17.60
C ALA A 131 11.39 11.94 18.97
N SER A 132 11.88 10.73 19.18
CA SER A 132 12.49 10.34 20.46
C SER A 132 13.87 10.98 20.68
N ASN A 133 14.52 11.43 19.60
CA ASN A 133 15.83 12.09 19.58
C ASN A 133 16.06 12.77 18.20
N SER A 134 17.18 13.48 18.05
CA SER A 134 17.44 14.36 16.89
C SER A 134 17.86 13.58 15.67
N GLU A 135 18.58 12.48 15.87
CA GLU A 135 18.97 11.57 14.80
C GLU A 135 17.74 10.95 14.15
N GLU A 136 16.79 10.47 14.96
CA GLU A 136 15.50 9.93 14.48
C GLU A 136 14.67 10.99 13.76
N ARG A 137 14.58 12.22 14.32
CA ARG A 137 13.92 13.34 13.64
C ARG A 137 14.50 13.58 12.26
N ASP A 138 15.82 13.68 12.15
CA ASP A 138 16.51 13.99 10.89
C ASP A 138 16.34 12.87 9.86
N GLU A 139 16.35 11.61 10.30
CA GLU A 139 16.02 10.46 9.46
C GLU A 139 14.58 10.53 8.94
N TRP A 140 13.61 10.83 9.81
CA TRP A 140 12.20 10.96 9.42
C TRP A 140 12.01 12.09 8.42
N VAL A 141 12.59 13.27 8.68
CA VAL A 141 12.53 14.42 7.77
C VAL A 141 13.13 14.06 6.42
N SER A 142 14.31 13.42 6.39
CA SER A 142 14.96 13.02 5.14
C SER A 142 14.11 12.06 4.31
N VAL A 143 13.51 11.05 4.94
CA VAL A 143 12.64 10.08 4.27
C VAL A 143 11.39 10.77 3.71
N ILE A 144 10.77 11.66 4.49
CA ILE A 144 9.59 12.42 4.06
C ILE A 144 9.91 13.36 2.89
N GLU A 145 11.02 14.10 2.95
CA GLU A 145 11.48 14.97 1.86
C GLU A 145 11.73 14.18 0.57
N GLN A 146 12.40 13.03 0.67
CA GLN A 146 12.65 12.16 -0.47
C GLN A 146 11.34 11.66 -1.09
N GLU A 147 10.34 11.31 -0.27
CA GLU A 147 9.06 10.82 -0.75
C GLU A 147 8.22 11.92 -1.40
N ILE A 148 8.24 13.14 -0.84
CA ILE A 148 7.64 14.33 -1.46
C ILE A 148 8.29 14.56 -2.82
N PHE A 149 9.61 14.50 -2.91
CA PHE A 149 10.34 14.74 -4.15
C PHE A 149 10.03 13.68 -5.22
N LYS A 150 10.01 12.39 -4.85
CA LYS A 150 9.60 11.29 -5.74
C LYS A 150 8.17 11.48 -6.23
N SER A 151 7.26 11.84 -5.33
CA SER A 151 5.85 12.09 -5.66
C SER A 151 5.69 13.25 -6.64
N LEU A 152 6.44 14.34 -6.46
CA LEU A 152 6.41 15.50 -7.36
C LEU A 152 6.96 15.18 -8.75
N GLN A 153 7.98 14.32 -8.86
CA GLN A 153 8.48 13.85 -10.15
C GLN A 153 7.50 12.93 -10.89
N GLY A 154 6.62 12.23 -10.17
CA GLY A 154 5.57 11.40 -10.76
C GLY A 154 4.42 12.19 -11.41
N ILE A 155 4.22 13.46 -11.04
CA ILE A 155 3.03 14.25 -11.41
C ILE A 155 3.14 14.90 -12.81
N GLU A 156 4.33 15.01 -13.42
CA GLU A 156 4.50 15.65 -14.74
C GLU A 156 3.92 14.85 -15.94
N SER A 157 3.10 13.82 -15.71
CA SER A 157 2.63 12.93 -16.78
C SER A 157 1.16 12.52 -16.69
N SER A 158 0.26 13.42 -16.31
CA SER A 158 -1.19 13.17 -16.37
C SER A 158 -1.79 13.37 -17.78
N LYS A 159 -1.20 12.71 -18.79
CA LYS A 159 -1.84 12.45 -20.10
C LYS A 159 -1.57 11.01 -20.48
N SER A 160 -2.58 10.15 -20.25
CA SER A 160 -2.77 8.82 -20.85
C SER A 160 -1.47 8.13 -21.27
N LYS A 161 -0.60 7.79 -20.30
CA LYS A 161 0.51 6.88 -20.61
C LYS A 161 -0.06 5.48 -20.77
N PRO A 162 0.31 4.73 -21.83
CA PRO A 162 0.03 3.30 -21.86
C PRO A 162 0.66 2.63 -20.62
N LEU A 163 -0.05 1.66 -20.03
CA LEU A 163 0.41 0.91 -18.87
C LEU A 163 1.83 0.37 -19.11
N ASN A 164 2.74 0.54 -18.14
CA ASN A 164 4.10 0.02 -18.31
C ASN A 164 4.04 -1.53 -18.39
N PRO A 165 4.97 -2.19 -19.11
CA PRO A 165 4.99 -3.65 -19.20
C PRO A 165 5.01 -4.38 -17.84
N SER A 166 5.65 -3.77 -16.84
CA SER A 166 5.65 -4.21 -15.43
C SER A 166 4.24 -4.23 -14.82
N ASP A 167 3.43 -3.21 -15.10
CA ASP A 167 2.08 -3.05 -14.57
C ASP A 167 1.15 -4.09 -15.21
N ILE A 168 1.33 -4.34 -16.50
CA ILE A 168 0.60 -5.39 -17.24
C ILE A 168 0.90 -6.77 -16.64
N ALA A 169 2.16 -7.10 -16.39
CA ALA A 169 2.55 -8.37 -15.77
C ALA A 169 1.97 -8.51 -14.35
N SER A 170 1.94 -7.41 -13.59
CA SER A 170 1.36 -7.38 -12.24
C SER A 170 -0.16 -7.60 -12.26
N MET A 171 -0.88 -6.98 -13.20
CA MET A 171 -2.31 -7.20 -13.41
C MET A 171 -2.61 -8.63 -13.84
N GLN A 172 -1.78 -9.21 -14.70
CA GLN A 172 -1.89 -10.63 -15.09
C GLN A 172 -1.65 -11.55 -13.88
N SER A 173 -0.69 -11.22 -13.01
CA SER A 173 -0.43 -11.96 -11.77
C SER A 173 -1.66 -11.95 -10.85
N ILE A 174 -2.28 -10.79 -10.63
CA ILE A 174 -3.51 -10.67 -9.84
C ILE A 174 -4.63 -11.56 -10.39
N ARG A 175 -4.80 -11.63 -11.72
CA ARG A 175 -5.86 -12.44 -12.35
C ARG A 175 -5.58 -13.95 -12.28
N SER A 176 -4.35 -14.35 -12.58
CA SER A 176 -4.02 -15.76 -12.87
C SER A 176 -3.40 -16.52 -11.70
N ARG A 177 -2.70 -15.82 -10.79
CA ARG A 177 -1.94 -16.45 -9.70
C ARG A 177 -2.64 -16.39 -8.36
N VAL A 178 -3.58 -15.45 -8.19
CA VAL A 178 -4.31 -15.27 -6.94
C VAL A 178 -5.55 -16.18 -6.92
N PRO A 179 -5.72 -17.05 -5.91
CA PRO A 179 -6.83 -18.00 -5.86
C PRO A 179 -8.21 -17.35 -5.94
N GLY A 180 -9.04 -17.84 -6.86
CA GLY A 180 -10.45 -17.41 -7.05
C GLY A 180 -10.63 -16.17 -7.92
N ASN A 181 -9.56 -15.46 -8.29
CA ASN A 181 -9.65 -14.25 -9.09
C ASN A 181 -10.06 -14.50 -10.56
N GLY A 182 -10.14 -15.76 -11.00
CA GLY A 182 -10.69 -16.12 -12.31
C GLY A 182 -12.21 -15.88 -12.44
N TYR A 183 -12.92 -15.72 -11.32
CA TYR A 183 -14.37 -15.53 -11.27
C TYR A 183 -14.74 -14.36 -10.37
N CYS A 184 -15.82 -13.66 -10.72
CA CYS A 184 -16.37 -12.56 -9.94
C CYS A 184 -16.69 -13.03 -8.51
N VAL A 185 -16.22 -12.26 -7.53
CA VAL A 185 -16.38 -12.59 -6.12
C VAL A 185 -17.85 -12.75 -5.69
N ASP A 186 -18.79 -12.07 -6.35
CA ASP A 186 -20.19 -12.02 -5.93
C ASP A 186 -21.16 -12.84 -6.78
N CYS A 187 -20.86 -13.08 -8.06
CA CYS A 187 -21.77 -13.80 -8.98
C CYS A 187 -21.12 -14.88 -9.83
N ASP A 188 -19.83 -15.14 -9.62
CA ASP A 188 -19.02 -16.12 -10.35
C ASP A 188 -18.94 -15.92 -11.87
N SER A 189 -19.26 -14.71 -12.36
CA SER A 189 -18.99 -14.34 -13.76
C SER A 189 -17.50 -14.46 -14.06
N PRO A 190 -17.09 -15.12 -15.16
CA PRO A 190 -15.68 -15.34 -15.47
C PRO A 190 -14.97 -14.02 -15.81
N ASN A 191 -13.65 -14.03 -15.68
CA ASN A 191 -12.74 -12.95 -16.09
C ASN A 191 -13.13 -11.56 -15.54
N PRO A 192 -13.26 -11.39 -14.21
CA PRO A 192 -13.57 -10.09 -13.63
C PRO A 192 -12.46 -9.05 -13.91
N GLU A 193 -12.86 -7.84 -14.28
CA GLU A 193 -11.94 -6.74 -14.67
C GLU A 193 -11.98 -5.54 -13.72
N TRP A 194 -12.82 -5.61 -12.70
CA TRP A 194 -12.98 -4.58 -11.68
C TRP A 194 -12.55 -5.13 -10.34
N ALA A 195 -12.13 -4.24 -9.45
CA ALA A 195 -11.65 -4.59 -8.13
C ALA A 195 -12.26 -3.70 -7.06
N SER A 196 -12.37 -4.23 -5.84
CA SER A 196 -12.52 -3.41 -4.64
C SER A 196 -11.22 -3.48 -3.85
N LEU A 197 -10.53 -2.34 -3.78
CA LEU A 197 -9.18 -2.26 -3.19
C LEU A 197 -9.17 -2.68 -1.73
N ASN A 198 -10.06 -2.10 -0.93
CA ASN A 198 -10.09 -2.32 0.52
C ASN A 198 -10.64 -3.69 0.92
N LEU A 199 -11.30 -4.39 0.00
CA LEU A 199 -11.75 -5.76 0.21
C LEU A 199 -10.75 -6.78 -0.39
N GLY A 200 -9.87 -6.34 -1.30
CA GLY A 200 -8.88 -7.19 -1.97
C GLY A 200 -9.49 -8.19 -2.96
N VAL A 201 -10.59 -7.83 -3.61
CA VAL A 201 -11.40 -8.74 -4.44
C VAL A 201 -11.58 -8.24 -5.87
N LEU A 202 -11.75 -9.18 -6.81
CA LEU A 202 -12.15 -8.92 -8.19
C LEU A 202 -13.63 -9.22 -8.43
N MET A 203 -14.28 -8.36 -9.21
CA MET A 203 -15.69 -8.43 -9.57
C MET A 203 -15.92 -8.11 -11.04
N CYS A 204 -17.05 -8.57 -11.59
CA CYS A 204 -17.46 -8.22 -12.94
C CYS A 204 -17.97 -6.77 -13.02
N ILE A 205 -18.15 -6.27 -14.24
CA ILE A 205 -18.62 -4.89 -14.47
C ILE A 205 -19.98 -4.61 -13.82
N GLU A 206 -20.92 -5.56 -13.86
CA GLU A 206 -22.25 -5.38 -13.26
C GLU A 206 -22.19 -5.27 -11.73
N CYS A 207 -21.48 -6.19 -11.07
CA CYS A 207 -21.30 -6.16 -9.61
C CYS A 207 -20.52 -4.92 -9.18
N SER A 208 -19.56 -4.46 -9.99
CA SER A 208 -18.86 -3.19 -9.74
C SER A 208 -19.82 -1.99 -9.71
N GLY A 209 -20.87 -2.00 -10.53
CA GLY A 209 -21.92 -0.99 -10.51
C GLY A 209 -22.68 -0.96 -9.19
N VAL A 210 -22.99 -2.13 -8.63
CA VAL A 210 -23.61 -2.24 -7.30
C VAL A 210 -22.64 -1.77 -6.20
N HIS A 211 -21.39 -2.20 -6.24
CA HIS A 211 -20.37 -1.78 -5.27
C HIS A 211 -20.15 -0.27 -5.23
N ARG A 212 -20.29 0.43 -6.37
CA ARG A 212 -20.26 1.90 -6.41
C ARG A 212 -21.42 2.51 -5.62
N ASN A 213 -22.61 1.92 -5.69
CA ASN A 213 -23.80 2.38 -4.97
C ASN A 213 -23.72 2.15 -3.45
N LEU A 214 -22.86 1.23 -2.97
CA LEU A 214 -22.58 1.07 -1.54
C LEU A 214 -21.78 2.25 -0.95
N GLY A 215 -21.04 2.98 -1.79
CA GLY A 215 -20.17 4.07 -1.39
C GLY A 215 -18.75 3.64 -0.97
N SER A 216 -17.82 4.60 -1.05
CA SER A 216 -16.37 4.38 -0.88
C SER A 216 -15.94 3.98 0.53
N HIS A 217 -16.79 4.23 1.53
CA HIS A 217 -16.58 3.77 2.90
C HIS A 217 -16.71 2.24 3.01
N ILE A 218 -17.54 1.60 2.17
CA ILE A 218 -17.69 0.13 2.11
C ILE A 218 -16.76 -0.45 1.04
N SER A 219 -16.79 0.07 -0.18
CA SER A 219 -16.08 -0.49 -1.33
C SER A 219 -15.39 0.58 -2.19
N LYS A 220 -14.07 0.48 -2.32
CA LYS A 220 -13.24 1.37 -3.14
C LYS A 220 -13.00 0.74 -4.52
N VAL A 221 -13.90 1.03 -5.45
CA VAL A 221 -13.90 0.40 -6.80
C VAL A 221 -12.81 0.98 -7.71
N ARG A 222 -12.07 0.10 -8.40
CA ARG A 222 -11.07 0.42 -9.45
C ARG A 222 -11.16 -0.56 -10.63
N SER A 223 -10.75 -0.12 -11.81
CA SER A 223 -10.57 -0.92 -13.01
C SER A 223 -9.14 -1.47 -13.07
N LEU A 224 -8.97 -2.74 -13.43
CA LEU A 224 -7.65 -3.32 -13.68
C LEU A 224 -6.96 -2.74 -14.92
N GLY A 225 -7.72 -2.23 -15.89
CA GLY A 225 -7.17 -1.75 -17.17
C GLY A 225 -7.15 -0.22 -17.32
N LEU A 226 -7.97 0.49 -16.56
CA LEU A 226 -8.17 1.95 -16.74
C LEU A 226 -7.58 2.80 -15.62
N ASP A 227 -7.30 2.21 -14.46
CA ASP A 227 -6.77 2.93 -13.30
C ASP A 227 -5.29 2.58 -13.05
N GLU A 228 -4.61 3.48 -12.34
CA GLU A 228 -3.23 3.24 -11.87
C GLU A 228 -3.20 2.33 -10.64
N TRP A 229 -2.14 1.53 -10.54
CA TRP A 229 -1.94 0.53 -9.51
C TRP A 229 -0.62 0.73 -8.76
N PRO A 230 -0.58 1.64 -7.78
CA PRO A 230 0.55 1.78 -6.87
C PRO A 230 0.91 0.46 -6.17
N PRO A 231 2.17 0.28 -5.74
CA PRO A 231 2.64 -0.95 -5.08
C PRO A 231 1.78 -1.38 -3.88
N GLY A 232 1.30 -0.42 -3.07
CA GLY A 232 0.39 -0.71 -1.96
C GLY A 232 -0.91 -1.38 -2.42
N HIS A 233 -1.51 -0.89 -3.50
CA HIS A 233 -2.75 -1.45 -4.05
C HIS A 233 -2.52 -2.87 -4.58
N LEU A 234 -1.44 -3.06 -5.34
CA LEU A 234 -1.02 -4.36 -5.86
C LEU A 234 -0.82 -5.37 -4.75
N SER A 235 -0.12 -4.98 -3.68
CA SER A 235 0.18 -5.87 -2.56
C SER A 235 -1.07 -6.41 -1.88
N VAL A 236 -2.12 -5.60 -1.71
CA VAL A 236 -3.39 -6.05 -1.13
C VAL A 236 -4.11 -7.04 -2.04
N MET A 237 -4.16 -6.74 -3.34
CA MET A 237 -4.82 -7.63 -4.31
C MET A 237 -4.11 -8.99 -4.42
N LEU A 238 -2.79 -9.02 -4.27
CA LEU A 238 -2.00 -10.25 -4.25
C LEU A 238 -2.15 -11.04 -2.94
N ALA A 239 -2.38 -10.35 -1.81
CA ALA A 239 -2.44 -10.98 -0.49
C ALA A 239 -3.82 -11.54 -0.12
N ILE A 240 -4.92 -10.98 -0.67
CA ILE A 240 -6.29 -11.42 -0.33
C ILE A 240 -6.84 -12.37 -1.39
N GLY A 241 -7.34 -11.83 -2.50
CA GLY A 241 -8.02 -12.62 -3.52
C GLY A 241 -9.40 -13.11 -3.14
N ASN A 242 -10.16 -13.51 -4.16
CA ASN A 242 -11.58 -13.86 -4.01
C ASN A 242 -11.80 -15.11 -3.15
N SER A 243 -10.90 -16.10 -3.21
CA SER A 243 -11.05 -17.32 -2.39
C SER A 243 -10.94 -17.02 -0.90
N LEU A 244 -9.91 -16.27 -0.49
CA LEU A 244 -9.76 -15.90 0.92
C LEU A 244 -10.90 -14.98 1.36
N ALA A 245 -11.26 -14.00 0.53
CA ALA A 245 -12.36 -13.09 0.83
C ALA A 245 -13.68 -13.85 1.04
N ASN A 246 -14.08 -14.76 0.15
CA ASN A 246 -15.32 -15.52 0.30
C ASN A 246 -15.27 -16.51 1.47
N SER A 247 -14.09 -17.02 1.85
CA SER A 247 -13.94 -17.81 3.08
C SER A 247 -14.30 -17.04 4.37
N VAL A 248 -14.42 -15.70 4.29
CA VAL A 248 -14.84 -14.81 5.37
C VAL A 248 -16.23 -14.23 5.08
N TRP A 249 -16.38 -13.54 3.95
CA TRP A 249 -17.59 -12.81 3.58
C TRP A 249 -18.75 -13.70 3.14
N GLU A 250 -18.52 -15.00 2.93
CA GLU A 250 -19.56 -15.99 2.64
C GLU A 250 -19.45 -17.20 3.59
N ALA A 251 -18.81 -17.03 4.75
CA ALA A 251 -18.54 -18.12 5.70
C ALA A 251 -19.82 -18.79 6.23
N ASN A 252 -20.92 -18.03 6.35
CA ASN A 252 -22.23 -18.54 6.75
C ASN A 252 -23.36 -17.85 5.99
N THR A 253 -23.68 -18.35 4.80
CA THR A 253 -24.77 -17.80 3.95
C THR A 253 -26.17 -18.08 4.49
N ARG A 254 -26.31 -18.88 5.56
CA ARG A 254 -27.59 -19.28 6.16
C ARG A 254 -28.58 -19.86 5.14
N GLY A 255 -28.06 -20.59 4.15
CA GLY A 255 -28.86 -21.21 3.08
C GLY A 255 -29.28 -20.25 1.98
N ARG A 256 -28.92 -18.96 2.02
CA ARG A 256 -29.11 -18.06 0.88
C ARG A 256 -28.19 -18.49 -0.26
N MET A 257 -28.74 -18.52 -1.47
CA MET A 257 -27.99 -18.89 -2.67
C MET A 257 -27.25 -17.68 -3.22
N LYS A 258 -25.98 -17.89 -3.56
CA LYS A 258 -25.18 -16.91 -4.28
C LYS A 258 -25.77 -16.69 -5.68
N PRO A 259 -25.90 -15.45 -6.17
CA PRO A 259 -26.37 -15.19 -7.51
C PRO A 259 -25.39 -15.74 -8.55
N THR A 260 -25.89 -15.99 -9.75
CA THR A 260 -25.09 -16.48 -10.88
C THR A 260 -24.84 -15.35 -11.89
N PRO A 261 -24.04 -15.58 -12.95
CA PRO A 261 -23.87 -14.56 -13.99
C PRO A 261 -25.20 -14.18 -14.65
N ALA A 262 -26.15 -15.12 -14.75
CA ALA A 262 -27.47 -14.93 -15.36
C ALA A 262 -28.52 -14.34 -14.40
N SER A 263 -28.23 -14.24 -13.10
CA SER A 263 -29.14 -13.64 -12.12
C SER A 263 -29.43 -12.18 -12.43
N SER A 264 -30.62 -11.73 -12.02
CA SER A 264 -31.04 -10.35 -12.24
C SER A 264 -30.15 -9.37 -11.48
N ARG A 265 -30.19 -8.09 -11.88
CA ARG A 265 -29.44 -7.05 -11.19
C ARG A 265 -29.89 -6.90 -9.74
N GLU A 266 -31.20 -7.02 -9.50
CA GLU A 266 -31.83 -6.90 -8.19
C GLU A 266 -31.39 -8.04 -7.26
N GLU A 267 -31.30 -9.27 -7.77
CA GLU A 267 -30.77 -10.42 -7.01
C GLU A 267 -29.30 -10.22 -6.63
N LYS A 268 -28.46 -9.77 -7.59
CA LYS A 268 -27.05 -9.43 -7.35
C LYS A 268 -26.93 -8.32 -6.30
N GLU A 269 -27.77 -7.28 -6.40
CA GLU A 269 -27.78 -6.15 -5.48
C GLU A 269 -28.18 -6.55 -4.05
N ALA A 270 -29.22 -7.37 -3.89
CA ALA A 270 -29.65 -7.90 -2.60
C ALA A 270 -28.55 -8.76 -1.94
N TRP A 271 -27.88 -9.61 -2.71
CA TRP A 271 -26.75 -10.42 -2.23
C TRP A 271 -25.59 -9.53 -1.75
N ILE A 272 -25.14 -8.60 -2.59
CA ILE A 272 -24.00 -7.72 -2.32
C ILE A 272 -24.26 -6.84 -1.09
N ARG A 273 -25.47 -6.28 -0.93
CA ARG A 273 -25.82 -5.52 0.28
C ARG A 273 -25.81 -6.40 1.53
N SER A 274 -26.42 -7.58 1.48
CA SER A 274 -26.39 -8.53 2.61
C SER A 274 -24.96 -8.90 2.99
N LYS A 275 -24.09 -9.10 1.99
CA LYS A 275 -22.69 -9.50 2.15
C LYS A 275 -21.83 -8.42 2.80
N TYR A 276 -21.87 -7.18 2.32
CA TYR A 276 -20.91 -6.14 2.73
C TYR A 276 -21.49 -5.03 3.61
N GLU A 277 -22.75 -4.64 3.39
CA GLU A 277 -23.43 -3.61 4.17
C GLU A 277 -24.04 -4.23 5.43
N GLY A 278 -24.83 -5.30 5.27
CA GLY A 278 -25.44 -6.05 6.38
C GLY A 278 -24.44 -6.95 7.12
N LYS A 279 -23.38 -7.40 6.44
CA LYS A 279 -22.38 -8.34 6.98
C LYS A 279 -23.01 -9.66 7.46
N ASP A 280 -24.12 -10.05 6.85
CA ASP A 280 -25.00 -11.15 7.29
C ASP A 280 -24.29 -12.51 7.34
N PHE A 281 -23.26 -12.67 6.50
CA PHE A 281 -22.61 -13.94 6.20
C PHE A 281 -21.24 -14.12 6.86
N LEU A 282 -20.80 -13.13 7.65
CA LEU A 282 -19.54 -13.23 8.38
C LEU A 282 -19.56 -14.42 9.37
N PRO A 283 -18.40 -15.01 9.67
CA PRO A 283 -18.31 -16.01 10.72
C PRO A 283 -18.68 -15.40 12.07
N HIS A 284 -19.14 -16.24 12.99
CA HIS A 284 -19.32 -15.81 14.37
C HIS A 284 -17.98 -15.33 14.94
N PHE A 285 -18.00 -14.19 15.62
CA PHE A 285 -16.83 -13.52 16.14
C PHE A 285 -16.97 -13.31 17.65
N ASN A 286 -15.92 -13.63 18.41
CA ASN A 286 -15.87 -13.37 19.84
C ASN A 286 -15.11 -12.05 20.10
N PRO A 287 -15.77 -11.01 20.65
CA PRO A 287 -15.14 -9.72 20.93
C PRO A 287 -14.24 -9.73 22.19
N SER A 288 -14.03 -10.88 22.83
CA SER A 288 -13.13 -11.07 23.97
C SER A 288 -11.95 -11.96 23.57
N PRO A 289 -10.68 -11.53 23.72
CA PRO A 289 -10.21 -10.23 24.26
C PRO A 289 -10.55 -9.04 23.34
N PRO A 290 -10.38 -7.77 23.75
CA PRO A 290 -10.77 -6.61 22.93
C PRO A 290 -10.24 -6.67 21.49
N ILE A 291 -11.07 -6.25 20.52
CA ILE A 291 -10.79 -6.35 19.06
C ILE A 291 -9.43 -5.74 18.71
N GLY A 292 -9.07 -4.64 19.35
CA GLY A 292 -7.80 -3.96 19.15
C GLY A 292 -6.58 -4.83 19.48
N GLN A 293 -6.62 -5.56 20.60
CA GLN A 293 -5.58 -6.51 20.98
C GLN A 293 -5.52 -7.68 19.99
N GLN A 294 -6.69 -8.25 19.63
CA GLN A 294 -6.76 -9.32 18.62
C GLN A 294 -6.17 -8.87 17.28
N LEU A 295 -6.40 -7.61 16.89
CA LEU A 295 -5.87 -7.03 15.66
C LEU A 295 -4.35 -6.90 15.72
N CYS A 296 -3.78 -6.41 16.81
CA CYS A 296 -2.33 -6.39 17.02
C CYS A 296 -1.71 -7.80 16.90
N GLU A 297 -2.32 -8.80 17.56
CA GLU A 297 -1.85 -10.19 17.50
C GLU A 297 -1.94 -10.77 16.08
N ALA A 298 -3.04 -10.51 15.36
CA ALA A 298 -3.22 -10.95 13.99
C ALA A 298 -2.21 -10.31 13.02
N VAL A 299 -1.89 -9.02 13.22
CA VAL A 299 -0.85 -8.30 12.46
C VAL A 299 0.52 -8.93 12.70
N VAL A 300 0.88 -9.18 13.97
CA VAL A 300 2.17 -9.82 14.32
C VAL A 300 2.31 -11.20 13.68
N ARG A 301 1.21 -11.95 13.62
CA ARG A 301 1.16 -13.27 12.97
C ARG A 301 1.04 -13.20 11.45
N SER A 302 0.86 -12.02 10.86
CA SER A 302 0.51 -11.83 9.45
C SER A 302 -0.69 -12.68 9.00
N ASP A 303 -1.67 -12.88 9.89
CA ASP A 303 -2.87 -13.66 9.60
C ASP A 303 -3.93 -12.80 8.90
N MET A 304 -3.86 -12.79 7.58
CA MET A 304 -4.76 -11.99 6.75
C MET A 304 -6.24 -12.35 6.94
N LYS A 305 -6.57 -13.62 7.20
CA LYS A 305 -7.96 -14.04 7.40
C LYS A 305 -8.53 -13.40 8.67
N SER A 306 -7.80 -13.52 9.77
CA SER A 306 -8.16 -12.91 11.05
C SER A 306 -8.24 -11.39 10.94
N ILE A 307 -7.30 -10.75 10.23
CA ILE A 307 -7.33 -9.30 9.98
C ILE A 307 -8.60 -8.89 9.23
N ILE A 308 -9.01 -9.60 8.17
CA ILE A 308 -10.25 -9.28 7.43
C ILE A 308 -11.48 -9.38 8.35
N ILE A 309 -11.58 -10.46 9.14
CA ILE A 309 -12.67 -10.65 10.10
C ILE A 309 -12.71 -9.50 11.12
N LEU A 310 -11.55 -9.14 11.68
CA LEU A 310 -11.43 -8.09 12.69
C LEU A 310 -11.77 -6.73 12.10
N LEU A 311 -11.23 -6.37 10.93
CA LEU A 311 -11.53 -5.10 10.26
C LEU A 311 -12.99 -4.99 9.83
N ALA A 312 -13.66 -6.10 9.53
CA ALA A 312 -15.09 -6.10 9.26
C ALA A 312 -15.93 -5.79 10.52
N ASN A 313 -15.42 -6.08 11.72
CA ASN A 313 -16.11 -5.86 13.00
C ASN A 313 -15.57 -4.67 13.81
N ALA A 314 -14.43 -4.09 13.41
CA ALA A 314 -13.76 -3.04 14.15
C ALA A 314 -14.43 -1.66 13.98
N SER A 315 -14.43 -0.90 15.08
CA SER A 315 -14.66 0.55 15.07
C SER A 315 -13.32 1.28 14.99
N ASN A 316 -13.35 2.60 14.84
CA ASN A 316 -12.14 3.43 14.78
C ASN A 316 -11.30 3.36 16.05
N GLU A 317 -11.94 3.23 17.22
CA GLU A 317 -11.27 3.11 18.51
C GLU A 317 -10.44 1.82 18.58
N HIS A 318 -10.94 0.74 17.97
CA HIS A 318 -10.22 -0.55 17.94
C HIS A 318 -9.00 -0.53 17.02
N ILE A 319 -9.01 0.26 15.94
CA ILE A 319 -7.92 0.27 14.95
C ILE A 319 -6.70 1.05 15.47
N ASN A 320 -6.93 2.00 16.36
CA ASN A 320 -5.89 2.83 16.97
C ASN A 320 -5.51 2.38 18.39
N SER A 321 -6.02 1.25 18.86
CA SER A 321 -5.65 0.70 20.16
C SER A 321 -4.18 0.27 20.19
N THR A 322 -3.54 0.37 21.34
CA THR A 322 -2.17 -0.12 21.52
C THR A 322 -2.14 -1.63 21.78
N ALA A 323 -1.03 -2.28 21.43
CA ALA A 323 -0.86 -3.73 21.60
C ALA A 323 -0.96 -4.17 23.07
N SER A 324 -0.46 -3.36 24.01
CA SER A 324 -0.68 -3.55 25.44
C SER A 324 -0.38 -2.26 26.23
N ASN A 325 -0.61 -2.28 27.54
CA ASN A 325 -0.16 -1.19 28.43
C ASN A 325 1.37 -1.04 28.48
N ARG A 326 2.12 -2.05 28.04
CA ARG A 326 3.59 -2.03 27.98
C ARG A 326 4.14 -1.76 26.57
N ASP A 327 3.33 -2.00 25.54
CA ASP A 327 3.68 -1.82 24.14
C ASP A 327 2.66 -0.89 23.48
N LEU A 328 3.07 0.37 23.33
CA LEU A 328 2.22 1.46 22.84
C LEU A 328 2.08 1.47 21.31
N ARG A 329 2.63 0.48 20.60
CA ARG A 329 2.50 0.41 19.14
C ARG A 329 1.07 0.06 18.75
N THR A 330 0.57 0.78 17.74
CA THR A 330 -0.71 0.51 17.09
C THR A 330 -0.57 -0.63 16.07
N PRO A 331 -1.68 -1.25 15.61
CA PRO A 331 -1.65 -2.23 14.52
C PRO A 331 -0.88 -1.74 13.29
N LEU A 332 -1.00 -0.45 12.93
CA LEU A 332 -0.31 0.11 11.78
C LEU A 332 1.21 0.15 11.99
N LEU A 333 1.66 0.60 13.17
CA LEU A 333 3.08 0.62 13.51
C LEU A 333 3.67 -0.80 13.52
N LEU A 334 2.93 -1.79 14.03
CA LEU A 334 3.33 -3.19 13.98
C LEU A 334 3.45 -3.71 12.54
N ALA A 335 2.47 -3.42 11.68
CA ALA A 335 2.50 -3.84 10.28
C ALA A 335 3.70 -3.25 9.53
N CYS A 336 4.00 -1.97 9.77
CA CYS A 336 5.17 -1.30 9.21
C CYS A 336 6.48 -1.90 9.74
N ALA A 337 6.58 -2.19 11.05
CA ALA A 337 7.77 -2.78 11.63
C ALA A 337 8.07 -4.20 11.09
N ILE A 338 7.02 -4.96 10.74
CA ILE A 338 7.15 -6.29 10.11
C ILE A 338 7.48 -6.18 8.61
N GLY A 339 7.25 -5.01 8.00
CA GLY A 339 7.40 -4.80 6.56
C GLY A 339 6.27 -5.42 5.73
N ASN A 340 5.09 -5.64 6.32
CA ASN A 340 3.95 -6.20 5.59
C ASN A 340 3.13 -5.10 4.90
N LEU A 341 3.53 -4.76 3.67
CA LEU A 341 2.92 -3.67 2.89
C LEU A 341 1.40 -3.82 2.70
N ALA A 342 0.90 -5.03 2.48
CA ALA A 342 -0.53 -5.27 2.28
C ALA A 342 -1.34 -4.94 3.53
N ILE A 343 -0.88 -5.40 4.70
CA ILE A 343 -1.53 -5.11 5.97
C ILE A 343 -1.45 -3.60 6.29
N SER A 344 -0.29 -2.98 6.12
CA SER A 344 -0.12 -1.54 6.32
C SER A 344 -1.08 -0.74 5.43
N GLN A 345 -1.17 -1.11 4.14
CA GLN A 345 -2.05 -0.42 3.20
C GLN A 345 -3.53 -0.58 3.56
N LEU A 346 -3.96 -1.77 4.01
CA LEU A 346 -5.33 -1.99 4.49
C LEU A 346 -5.63 -1.09 5.69
N LEU A 347 -4.75 -1.07 6.70
CA LEU A 347 -4.95 -0.27 7.90
C LEU A 347 -5.03 1.24 7.58
N ILE A 348 -4.19 1.75 6.68
CA ILE A 348 -4.27 3.15 6.18
C ILE A 348 -5.63 3.46 5.56
N TRP A 349 -6.21 2.53 4.81
CA TRP A 349 -7.52 2.74 4.20
C TRP A 349 -8.68 2.74 5.18
N VAL A 350 -8.55 2.04 6.30
CA VAL A 350 -9.60 2.01 7.33
C VAL A 350 -9.48 3.22 8.25
N THR A 351 -8.27 3.67 8.59
CA THR A 351 -8.07 4.91 9.38
C THR A 351 -8.50 6.17 8.63
N SER A 352 -8.39 6.18 7.29
CA SER A 352 -8.82 7.30 6.44
C SER A 352 -10.33 7.39 6.18
N ARG A 353 -11.17 6.52 6.76
CA ARG A 353 -12.64 6.52 6.59
C ARG A 353 -13.38 7.73 7.19
N GLN A 354 -12.68 8.74 7.71
CA GLN A 354 -13.31 9.85 8.41
C GLN A 354 -13.69 11.03 7.49
N PRO A 355 -14.95 11.51 7.51
CA PRO A 355 -15.21 12.90 7.23
C PRO A 355 -14.51 13.73 8.32
N LYS A 356 -13.81 14.79 7.93
CA LYS A 356 -13.38 15.81 8.89
C LYS A 356 -14.60 16.23 9.70
N ALA A 357 -14.52 16.11 11.03
CA ALA A 357 -15.42 16.83 11.89
C ALA A 357 -15.38 18.30 11.44
N ARG A 358 -16.50 18.80 10.88
CA ARG A 358 -16.67 20.23 10.69
C ARG A 358 -16.81 20.79 12.11
N GLY A 359 -15.69 21.26 12.64
CA GLY A 359 -15.66 22.19 13.77
C GLY A 359 -16.06 23.58 13.31
#